data_AF-A0A8D2MGD4-F1
#
_entry.id   AF-A0A8D2MGD4-F1
#
_cell.length_a   1.000
_cell.length_b   1.000
_cell.length_c   1.000
_cell.angle_alpha   90.00
_cell.angle_beta   90.00
_cell.angle_gamma   90.00
#
_symmetry.space_group_name_H-M   'P 1'
#
loop_
_entity.id
_entity.type
_entity.pdbx_description
1 polymer ?
#
loop_
_entity_poly.entity_id
_entity_poly.type
_entity_poly.pdbx_seq_one_letter_code
_entity_poly.pdbx_strand_id
1 'polypeptide(L)'
;MLRAQCLVEITPGFAGTNSLVAAPAAVSPAAPCGTGIVPWGPHMWPFPGLSGCATFAFPWLYKEEVQELPLLLARLCPQHSFAMDGLNVSIAFFFLVFGLCQLFRWLSKRLLSPGTHGCLAREFAGSFQLCMSCLELRMLMDIGPWGGGFGLDVVLTLLFLLSAVHGASLDGASANPTVSLQEFLLLESSLAATGAKLLAQGVGAGTGWALTRLYWSWELTQLHFIQNLIAPECSSSIHTSLPHAAFLEGSCSFLLHLILLKLRQSHPLYRVPALAATVTFLTYAAGPYTGAFFNPALATAATFHCSGSSFWAYIQVYWLGPLAGMLAALLLFQGNIPRLFQKNLLYSQKSKYKVPKAKVTAQAEGDKPQKKRKGGKSNAEPRA
;
A
#
# COMPACT_ATOMS: atom_id res chain seq x y z
N MET A 1 -49.69 10.39 -8.33
CA MET A 1 -48.83 10.49 -9.54
C MET A 1 -48.80 11.93 -10.01
N LEU A 2 -47.72 12.66 -9.70
CA LEU A 2 -47.46 13.96 -10.32
C LEU A 2 -45.94 14.15 -10.42
N ARG A 3 -45.50 14.45 -11.65
CA ARG A 3 -44.13 14.80 -12.07
C ARG A 3 -43.77 16.20 -11.57
N ALA A 4 -42.50 16.41 -11.29
CA ALA A 4 -41.81 17.66 -11.59
C ALA A 4 -40.36 17.35 -12.01
N GLN A 5 -40.06 17.58 -13.29
CA GLN A 5 -38.72 17.64 -13.86
C GLN A 5 -38.29 19.11 -13.85
N CYS A 6 -37.09 19.41 -13.37
CA CYS A 6 -36.40 20.66 -13.66
C CYS A 6 -35.25 20.36 -14.62
N LEU A 7 -35.45 20.75 -15.88
CA LEU A 7 -34.40 20.93 -16.88
C LEU A 7 -33.85 22.35 -16.70
N VAL A 8 -32.53 22.51 -16.62
CA VAL A 8 -31.84 23.77 -16.87
C VAL A 8 -31.04 23.60 -18.15
N GLU A 9 -31.51 24.25 -19.22
CA GLU A 9 -30.78 24.43 -20.48
C GLU A 9 -29.58 25.35 -20.25
N ILE A 10 -28.39 24.89 -20.65
CA ILE A 10 -27.24 25.74 -20.96
C ILE A 10 -26.79 25.37 -22.37
N THR A 11 -27.05 26.26 -23.31
CA THR A 11 -26.60 26.19 -24.70
C THR A 11 -25.08 26.41 -24.83
N PRO A 12 -24.40 25.70 -25.75
CA PRO A 12 -23.27 26.27 -26.46
C PRO A 12 -23.50 26.19 -27.98
N GLY A 13 -23.55 27.35 -28.64
CA GLY A 13 -23.51 27.45 -30.10
C GLY A 13 -22.08 27.45 -30.61
N PHE A 14 -21.78 26.55 -31.54
CA PHE A 14 -20.56 26.55 -32.35
C PHE A 14 -20.94 26.27 -33.81
N ALA A 15 -20.68 27.21 -34.72
CA ALA A 15 -20.41 26.98 -36.14
C ALA A 15 -20.12 28.32 -36.86
N GLY A 16 -19.08 28.34 -37.72
CA GLY A 16 -19.08 29.21 -38.91
C GLY A 16 -17.89 30.15 -39.09
N THR A 17 -16.90 29.67 -39.82
CA THR A 17 -15.79 30.40 -40.48
C THR A 17 -16.24 31.48 -41.48
N ASN A 18 -15.53 32.61 -41.58
CA ASN A 18 -14.92 33.11 -42.84
C ASN A 18 -14.12 34.44 -42.67
N SER A 19 -13.14 34.55 -43.55
CA SER A 19 -11.97 35.43 -43.65
C SER A 19 -12.21 36.90 -44.05
N LEU A 20 -11.12 37.69 -43.95
CA LEU A 20 -10.72 38.97 -44.63
C LEU A 20 -10.45 40.09 -43.60
N VAL A 21 -9.41 40.94 -43.63
CA VAL A 21 -8.18 41.13 -44.41
C VAL A 21 -7.36 42.26 -43.71
N ALA A 22 -6.04 42.24 -43.92
CA ALA A 22 -5.04 43.34 -43.85
C ALA A 22 -4.54 43.94 -42.50
N ALA A 23 -3.21 44.03 -42.46
CA ALA A 23 -2.21 44.50 -41.48
C ALA A 23 -1.95 46.04 -41.54
N PRO A 24 -0.77 46.60 -41.15
CA PRO A 24 -0.15 46.76 -39.81
C PRO A 24 0.37 48.21 -39.52
N ALA A 25 0.81 48.52 -38.29
CA ALA A 25 1.90 49.47 -37.93
C ALA A 25 2.11 49.43 -36.40
N ALA A 26 3.21 48.97 -35.81
CA ALA A 26 4.60 49.44 -35.80
C ALA A 26 4.86 50.69 -34.92
N VAL A 27 5.99 50.61 -34.19
CA VAL A 27 6.83 51.68 -33.60
C VAL A 27 6.66 51.97 -32.09
N SER A 28 7.55 51.34 -31.32
CA SER A 28 8.19 51.88 -30.10
C SER A 28 9.27 52.91 -30.51
N PRO A 29 9.67 53.91 -29.69
CA PRO A 29 10.80 53.65 -28.77
C PRO A 29 10.95 54.57 -27.51
N ALA A 30 11.82 54.10 -26.61
CA ALA A 30 12.87 54.81 -25.84
C ALA A 30 12.56 55.75 -24.65
N ALA A 31 13.21 55.42 -23.52
CA ALA A 31 13.60 56.24 -22.36
C ALA A 31 14.80 57.19 -22.73
N PRO A 32 15.44 58.04 -21.86
CA PRO A 32 16.00 57.70 -20.52
C PRO A 32 16.20 58.85 -19.47
N CYS A 33 16.88 58.47 -18.35
CA CYS A 33 17.65 59.28 -17.36
C CYS A 33 16.88 60.08 -16.28
N GLY A 34 17.24 60.08 -14.98
CA GLY A 34 18.32 59.44 -14.23
C GLY A 34 18.45 60.01 -12.81
N THR A 35 19.19 59.28 -11.96
CA THR A 35 19.89 59.66 -10.70
C THR A 35 19.12 59.99 -9.41
N GLY A 36 19.54 59.36 -8.31
CA GLY A 36 19.27 59.80 -6.93
C GLY A 36 19.47 58.70 -5.88
N ILE A 37 20.40 58.89 -4.95
CA ILE A 37 20.95 57.92 -3.98
C ILE A 37 20.12 57.90 -2.66
N VAL A 38 20.12 56.74 -1.98
CA VAL A 38 19.66 56.36 -0.61
C VAL A 38 20.14 57.33 0.52
N PRO A 39 19.86 57.21 1.85
CA PRO A 39 19.02 56.26 2.67
C PRO A 39 18.28 56.84 3.93
N TRP A 40 17.70 55.93 4.74
CA TRP A 40 17.30 55.96 6.18
C TRP A 40 15.80 56.18 6.55
N GLY A 41 15.23 55.24 7.34
CA GLY A 41 13.89 55.32 7.99
C GLY A 41 13.96 56.01 9.37
N PRO A 42 13.13 55.69 10.38
CA PRO A 42 11.76 55.13 10.42
C PRO A 42 10.78 56.04 11.23
N HIS A 43 9.54 55.55 11.45
CA HIS A 43 8.55 55.99 12.44
C HIS A 43 7.51 57.10 12.12
N MET A 44 6.31 56.80 12.66
CA MET A 44 5.21 57.66 13.10
C MET A 44 4.04 57.92 12.13
N TRP A 45 2.91 57.31 12.53
CA TRP A 45 1.52 57.70 12.26
C TRP A 45 1.30 59.21 12.47
N PRO A 46 0.28 59.80 11.81
CA PRO A 46 -0.95 60.07 12.58
C PRO A 46 -2.26 59.94 11.78
N PHE A 47 -3.33 59.55 12.48
CA PHE A 47 -4.72 59.94 12.16
C PHE A 47 -4.92 61.44 12.50
N PRO A 48 -5.74 62.18 11.76
CA PRO A 48 -7.15 62.42 12.15
C PRO A 48 -8.09 62.35 10.92
N GLY A 49 -9.38 62.00 10.94
CA GLY A 49 -10.44 62.27 11.91
C GLY A 49 -11.22 63.53 11.49
N LEU A 50 -12.35 63.41 10.77
CA LEU A 50 -13.63 64.12 11.01
C LEU A 50 -14.69 63.96 9.88
N SER A 51 -15.89 63.57 10.33
CA SER A 51 -17.29 63.86 9.90
C SER A 51 -17.64 64.03 8.42
N GLY A 52 -18.72 63.48 7.86
CA GLY A 52 -19.95 62.90 8.42
C GLY A 52 -21.09 63.19 7.44
N CYS A 53 -22.02 62.25 7.21
CA CYS A 53 -23.42 62.56 6.92
C CYS A 53 -24.27 61.30 7.01
N ALA A 54 -25.39 61.43 7.72
CA ALA A 54 -26.30 60.36 8.09
C ALA A 54 -27.29 59.99 6.96
N THR A 55 -27.41 58.69 6.78
CA THR A 55 -28.61 57.85 6.58
C THR A 55 -29.96 58.51 6.25
N PHE A 56 -30.56 58.06 5.14
CA PHE A 56 -32.01 57.84 5.02
C PHE A 56 -32.28 56.33 4.77
N ALA A 57 -33.08 55.76 5.67
CA ALA A 57 -33.78 54.46 5.65
C ALA A 57 -34.95 54.45 4.64
N PHE A 58 -35.64 53.37 4.20
CA PHE A 58 -35.65 51.89 4.22
C PHE A 58 -36.75 51.48 3.17
N PRO A 59 -36.76 50.28 2.54
CA PRO A 59 -37.43 49.10 3.13
C PRO A 59 -36.71 47.76 2.82
N TRP A 60 -36.31 46.99 3.84
CA TRP A 60 -36.99 45.79 4.38
C TRP A 60 -36.98 44.52 3.49
N LEU A 61 -36.56 43.41 4.12
CA LEU A 61 -36.79 41.99 3.79
C LEU A 61 -36.01 41.36 2.63
N TYR A 62 -34.69 41.10 2.78
CA TYR A 62 -34.05 39.86 2.25
C TYR A 62 -32.56 39.72 2.63
N LYS A 63 -32.22 39.70 3.92
CA LYS A 63 -30.86 39.29 4.34
C LYS A 63 -30.86 39.20 5.85
N GLU A 64 -30.74 37.97 6.36
CA GLU A 64 -30.17 37.59 7.67
C GLU A 64 -30.58 36.14 8.01
N GLU A 65 -31.65 35.57 7.42
CA GLU A 65 -32.10 34.20 7.77
C GLU A 65 -31.50 33.03 6.95
N VAL A 66 -30.78 33.29 5.86
CA VAL A 66 -30.29 32.22 4.95
C VAL A 66 -28.85 31.78 5.25
N GLN A 67 -28.11 32.52 6.07
CA GLN A 67 -26.73 32.18 6.44
C GLN A 67 -26.66 31.21 7.64
N GLU A 68 -27.68 31.22 8.49
CA GLU A 68 -27.76 30.43 9.72
C GLU A 68 -28.41 29.06 9.51
N LEU A 69 -29.13 28.85 8.40
CA LEU A 69 -29.84 27.59 8.14
C LEU A 69 -28.93 26.35 8.01
N PRO A 70 -27.76 26.41 7.34
CA PRO A 70 -26.82 25.28 7.30
C PRO A 70 -26.17 24.99 8.66
N LEU A 71 -25.93 26.04 9.46
CA LEU A 71 -25.32 25.98 10.79
C LEU A 71 -26.32 25.50 11.86
N LEU A 72 -27.59 25.87 11.75
CA LEU A 72 -28.68 25.34 12.55
C LEU A 72 -29.02 23.90 12.15
N LEU A 73 -29.03 23.54 10.87
CA LEU A 73 -29.20 22.15 10.42
C LEU A 73 -28.06 21.24 10.91
N ALA A 74 -26.81 21.74 10.93
CA ALA A 74 -25.67 21.04 11.50
C ALA A 74 -25.76 20.86 13.03
N ARG A 75 -26.45 21.77 13.74
CA ARG A 75 -26.72 21.67 15.20
C ARG A 75 -27.96 20.85 15.54
N LEU A 76 -28.89 20.67 14.61
CA LEU A 76 -30.18 19.98 14.81
C LEU A 76 -30.16 18.49 14.41
N CYS A 77 -29.18 18.06 13.61
CA CYS A 77 -28.89 16.65 13.40
C CYS A 77 -27.95 16.16 14.52
N PRO A 78 -28.26 15.06 15.25
CA PRO A 78 -27.32 14.52 16.21
C PRO A 78 -26.11 13.92 15.45
N GLN A 79 -25.12 14.74 15.13
CA GLN A 79 -23.89 14.36 14.42
C GLN A 79 -23.20 13.16 15.10
N HIS A 80 -23.34 13.06 16.43
CA HIS A 80 -22.85 11.94 17.22
C HIS A 80 -23.55 10.60 16.91
N SER A 81 -24.86 10.61 16.64
CA SER A 81 -25.61 9.38 16.30
C SER A 81 -25.19 8.86 14.92
N PHE A 82 -25.03 9.73 13.92
CA PHE A 82 -24.60 9.33 12.57
C PHE A 82 -23.22 8.69 12.54
N ALA A 83 -22.27 9.25 13.29
CA ALA A 83 -20.94 8.69 13.42
C ALA A 83 -20.99 7.32 14.12
N MET A 84 -21.64 7.22 15.29
CA MET A 84 -21.70 5.97 16.03
C MET A 84 -22.37 4.83 15.23
N ASP A 85 -23.42 5.14 14.47
CA ASP A 85 -24.10 4.15 13.61
C ASP A 85 -23.17 3.66 12.48
N GLY A 86 -22.41 4.57 11.84
CA GLY A 86 -21.39 4.22 10.85
C GLY A 86 -20.35 3.24 11.38
N LEU A 87 -19.76 3.55 12.54
CA LEU A 87 -18.75 2.70 13.17
C LEU A 87 -19.31 1.33 13.58
N ASN A 88 -20.50 1.31 14.18
CA ASN A 88 -21.13 0.06 14.62
C ASN A 88 -21.40 -0.87 13.43
N VAL A 89 -21.88 -0.31 12.32
CA VAL A 89 -22.13 -1.07 11.08
C VAL A 89 -20.81 -1.58 10.49
N SER A 90 -19.75 -0.79 10.45
CA SER A 90 -18.43 -1.27 9.99
C SER A 90 -17.83 -2.34 10.91
N ILE A 91 -17.97 -2.19 12.23
CA ILE A 91 -17.55 -3.22 13.21
C ILE A 91 -18.33 -4.52 12.98
N ALA A 92 -19.66 -4.45 12.81
CA ALA A 92 -20.50 -5.59 12.50
C ALA A 92 -20.09 -6.25 11.17
N PHE A 93 -19.78 -5.44 10.15
CA PHE A 93 -19.25 -5.91 8.87
C PHE A 93 -17.93 -6.67 9.04
N PHE A 94 -16.98 -6.14 9.82
CA PHE A 94 -15.73 -6.83 10.10
C PHE A 94 -16.00 -8.20 10.75
N PHE A 95 -16.80 -8.25 11.83
CA PHE A 95 -17.15 -9.50 12.49
C PHE A 95 -17.81 -10.51 11.54
N LEU A 96 -18.72 -10.05 10.68
CA LEU A 96 -19.36 -10.88 9.67
C LEU A 96 -18.32 -11.46 8.69
N VAL A 97 -17.44 -10.63 8.15
CA VAL A 97 -16.38 -11.05 7.22
C VAL A 97 -15.45 -12.05 7.87
N PHE A 98 -14.97 -11.80 9.10
CA PHE A 98 -14.14 -12.75 9.83
C PHE A 98 -14.90 -14.05 10.09
N GLY A 99 -16.15 -14.00 10.55
CA GLY A 99 -16.98 -15.17 10.82
C GLY A 99 -17.18 -16.04 9.58
N LEU A 100 -17.53 -15.43 8.44
CA LEU A 100 -17.69 -16.12 7.15
C LEU A 100 -16.39 -16.76 6.68
N CYS A 101 -15.26 -16.06 6.80
CA CYS A 101 -13.96 -16.60 6.41
C CYS A 101 -13.53 -17.76 7.32
N GLN A 102 -13.80 -17.69 8.63
CA GLN A 102 -13.51 -18.78 9.56
C GLN A 102 -14.38 -20.00 9.29
N LEU A 103 -15.68 -19.79 9.01
CA LEU A 103 -16.57 -20.87 8.61
C LEU A 103 -16.11 -21.52 7.29
N PHE A 104 -15.72 -20.71 6.30
CA PHE A 104 -15.21 -21.20 5.03
C PHE A 104 -13.90 -21.99 5.19
N ARG A 105 -12.96 -21.51 6.02
CA ARG A 105 -11.73 -22.25 6.35
C ARG A 105 -12.06 -23.58 7.03
N TRP A 106 -12.98 -23.58 7.99
CA TRP A 106 -13.40 -24.79 8.69
C TRP A 106 -14.07 -25.80 7.75
N LEU A 107 -14.99 -25.36 6.90
CA LEU A 107 -15.65 -26.21 5.90
C LEU A 107 -14.64 -26.76 4.89
N SER A 108 -13.76 -25.92 4.36
CA SER A 108 -12.76 -26.35 3.37
C SER A 108 -11.76 -27.35 3.94
N LYS A 109 -11.38 -27.26 5.22
CA LYS A 109 -10.57 -28.29 5.90
C LYS A 109 -11.27 -29.66 5.94
N ARG A 110 -12.60 -29.66 6.01
CA ARG A 110 -13.41 -30.90 6.04
C ARG A 110 -13.66 -31.49 4.66
N LEU A 111 -13.80 -30.63 3.65
CA LEU A 111 -14.25 -31.04 2.31
C LEU A 111 -13.13 -31.19 1.29
N LEU A 112 -11.98 -30.54 1.47
CA LEU A 112 -10.90 -30.50 0.49
C LEU A 112 -9.66 -31.26 0.96
N SER A 113 -8.83 -31.69 0.00
CA SER A 113 -7.51 -32.24 0.30
C SER A 113 -6.62 -31.21 1.00
N PRO A 114 -5.66 -31.62 1.86
CA PRO A 114 -4.77 -30.69 2.56
C PRO A 114 -4.01 -29.73 1.63
N GLY A 115 -3.58 -30.22 0.45
CA GLY A 115 -2.88 -29.41 -0.54
C GLY A 115 -3.77 -28.34 -1.18
N THR A 116 -4.98 -28.73 -1.59
CA THR A 116 -6.00 -27.82 -2.16
C THR A 116 -6.44 -26.78 -1.13
N HIS A 117 -6.69 -27.21 0.11
CA HIS A 117 -7.03 -26.30 1.19
C HIS A 117 -5.91 -25.28 1.43
N GLY A 118 -4.66 -25.74 1.55
CA GLY A 118 -3.51 -24.90 1.88
C GLY A 118 -3.11 -23.90 0.80
N CYS A 119 -3.18 -24.28 -0.48
CA CYS A 119 -2.75 -23.43 -1.60
C CYS A 119 -3.88 -22.60 -2.23
N LEU A 120 -5.14 -23.05 -2.16
CA LEU A 120 -6.28 -22.36 -2.76
C LEU A 120 -7.22 -21.76 -1.71
N ALA A 121 -7.94 -22.60 -0.96
CA ALA A 121 -9.01 -22.13 -0.08
C ALA A 121 -8.52 -21.14 0.99
N ARG A 122 -7.37 -21.45 1.59
CA ARG A 122 -6.76 -20.61 2.62
C ARG A 122 -6.29 -19.26 2.09
N GLU A 123 -5.67 -19.23 0.91
CA GLU A 123 -5.22 -18.00 0.25
C GLU A 123 -6.39 -17.15 -0.24
N PHE A 124 -7.40 -17.78 -0.85
CA PHE A 124 -8.65 -17.12 -1.25
C PHE A 124 -9.31 -16.43 -0.05
N ALA A 125 -9.56 -17.18 1.03
CA ALA A 125 -10.20 -16.64 2.22
C ALA A 125 -9.33 -15.54 2.86
N GLY A 126 -8.01 -15.69 2.84
CA GLY A 126 -7.08 -14.69 3.37
C GLY A 126 -7.13 -13.37 2.62
N SER A 127 -7.00 -13.40 1.29
CA SER A 127 -7.06 -12.20 0.46
C SER A 127 -8.45 -11.59 0.40
N PHE A 128 -9.51 -12.40 0.40
CA PHE A 128 -10.89 -11.93 0.51
C PHE A 128 -11.12 -11.14 1.80
N GLN A 129 -10.76 -11.74 2.95
CA GLN A 129 -10.89 -11.10 4.26
C GLN A 129 -10.10 -9.80 4.33
N LEU A 130 -8.83 -9.82 3.90
CA LEU A 130 -7.96 -8.64 3.90
C LEU A 130 -8.51 -7.52 3.00
N CYS A 131 -9.01 -7.86 1.82
CA CYS A 131 -9.55 -6.89 0.87
C CYS A 131 -10.82 -6.22 1.39
N MET A 132 -11.81 -6.99 1.85
CA MET A 132 -13.06 -6.47 2.43
C MET A 132 -12.77 -5.54 3.61
N SER A 133 -11.92 -5.98 4.55
CA SER A 133 -11.56 -5.19 5.72
C SER A 133 -10.82 -3.90 5.35
N CYS A 134 -9.91 -3.97 4.36
CA CYS A 134 -9.15 -2.80 3.90
C CYS A 134 -10.05 -1.76 3.24
N LEU A 135 -10.98 -2.18 2.38
CA LEU A 135 -11.90 -1.27 1.69
C LEU A 135 -12.83 -0.56 2.66
N GLU A 136 -13.47 -1.30 3.59
CA GLU A 136 -14.35 -0.71 4.59
C GLU A 136 -13.59 0.25 5.53
N LEU A 137 -12.39 -0.13 5.97
CA LEU A 137 -11.55 0.76 6.78
C LEU A 137 -11.11 2.01 6.01
N ARG A 138 -10.83 1.88 4.71
CA ARG A 138 -10.48 3.01 3.85
C ARG A 138 -11.64 3.97 3.67
N MET A 139 -12.85 3.46 3.48
CA MET A 139 -14.06 4.29 3.46
C MET A 139 -14.20 5.10 4.75
N LEU A 140 -13.98 4.48 5.92
CA LEU A 140 -13.95 5.20 7.20
C LEU A 140 -12.84 6.26 7.28
N MET A 141 -11.69 6.01 6.66
CA MET A 141 -10.58 6.97 6.61
C MET A 141 -10.88 8.17 5.71
N ASP A 142 -11.43 7.93 4.53
CA ASP A 142 -11.63 8.94 3.49
C ASP A 142 -12.88 9.79 3.76
N ILE A 143 -13.97 9.17 4.23
CA ILE A 143 -15.28 9.80 4.43
C ILE A 143 -15.60 10.06 5.90
N GLY A 144 -15.07 9.25 6.82
CA GLY A 144 -15.32 9.40 8.27
C GLY A 144 -15.12 10.82 8.83
N PRO A 145 -14.09 11.58 8.39
CA PRO A 145 -13.91 12.97 8.80
C PRO A 145 -15.04 13.92 8.36
N TRP A 146 -15.78 13.61 7.30
CA TRP A 146 -16.80 14.50 6.70
C TRP A 146 -18.03 14.65 7.62
N GLY A 147 -18.31 13.64 8.44
CA GLY A 147 -19.41 13.64 9.42
C GLY A 147 -19.03 14.10 10.83
N GLY A 148 -17.81 14.64 11.04
CA GLY A 148 -17.29 15.01 12.36
C GLY A 148 -17.00 13.82 13.29
N GLY A 149 -16.95 12.59 12.77
CA GLY A 149 -17.10 11.37 13.55
C GLY A 149 -15.83 10.64 13.98
N PHE A 150 -14.78 10.60 13.14
CA PHE A 150 -13.61 9.76 13.41
C PHE A 150 -12.30 10.50 13.16
N GLY A 151 -11.52 10.68 14.23
CA GLY A 151 -10.13 11.08 14.13
C GLY A 151 -9.26 9.95 13.57
N LEU A 152 -8.07 10.33 13.10
CA LEU A 152 -7.05 9.38 12.63
C LEU A 152 -6.75 8.30 13.68
N ASP A 153 -6.83 8.64 14.97
CA ASP A 153 -6.61 7.71 16.09
C ASP A 153 -7.56 6.50 16.07
N VAL A 154 -8.84 6.70 15.73
CA VAL A 154 -9.84 5.62 15.67
C VAL A 154 -9.51 4.69 14.50
N VAL A 155 -9.24 5.26 13.32
CA VAL A 155 -8.91 4.48 12.12
C VAL A 155 -7.61 3.70 12.30
N LEU A 156 -6.58 4.29 12.91
CA LEU A 156 -5.32 3.60 13.21
C LEU A 156 -5.50 2.52 14.27
N THR A 157 -6.34 2.74 15.29
CA THR A 157 -6.68 1.72 16.28
C THR A 157 -7.39 0.54 15.61
N LEU A 158 -8.37 0.81 14.75
CA LEU A 158 -9.04 -0.23 13.97
C LEU A 158 -8.07 -0.94 13.03
N LEU A 159 -7.16 -0.22 12.37
CA LEU A 159 -6.13 -0.81 11.52
C LEU A 159 -5.25 -1.78 12.30
N PHE A 160 -4.80 -1.38 13.49
CA PHE A 160 -4.01 -2.24 14.37
C PHE A 160 -4.78 -3.49 14.79
N LEU A 161 -6.02 -3.33 15.26
CA LEU A 161 -6.87 -4.44 15.67
C LEU A 161 -7.16 -5.39 14.51
N LEU A 162 -7.53 -4.87 13.35
CA LEU A 162 -7.76 -5.66 12.14
C LEU A 162 -6.50 -6.40 11.73
N SER A 163 -5.35 -5.71 11.70
CA SER A 163 -4.05 -6.34 11.36
C SER A 163 -3.70 -7.47 12.34
N ALA A 164 -3.97 -7.30 13.63
CA ALA A 164 -3.78 -8.34 14.64
C ALA A 164 -4.73 -9.53 14.42
N VAL A 165 -6.02 -9.28 14.18
CA VAL A 165 -7.01 -10.33 13.90
C VAL A 165 -6.68 -11.05 12.58
N HIS A 166 -6.25 -10.35 11.53
CA HIS A 166 -5.74 -10.98 10.31
C HIS A 166 -4.54 -11.87 10.63
N GLY A 167 -3.53 -11.36 11.33
CA GLY A 167 -2.36 -12.14 11.74
C GLY A 167 -2.70 -13.41 12.54
N ALA A 168 -3.75 -13.37 13.35
CA ALA A 168 -4.23 -14.52 14.13
C ALA A 168 -5.16 -15.48 13.33
N SER A 169 -5.95 -14.97 12.38
CA SER A 169 -7.01 -15.73 11.69
C SER A 169 -6.61 -16.31 10.34
N LEU A 170 -5.54 -15.80 9.71
CA LEU A 170 -5.14 -16.21 8.36
C LEU A 170 -4.65 -17.67 8.27
N ASP A 171 -4.41 -18.36 9.39
CA ASP A 171 -4.07 -19.79 9.44
C ASP A 171 -2.84 -20.16 8.59
N GLY A 172 -1.91 -19.22 8.44
CA GLY A 172 -0.70 -19.35 7.61
C GLY A 172 -0.92 -19.07 6.11
N ALA A 173 -2.05 -18.48 5.70
CA ALA A 173 -2.18 -17.87 4.38
C ALA A 173 -1.12 -16.79 4.18
N SER A 174 -0.54 -16.72 2.99
CA SER A 174 0.34 -15.60 2.62
C SER A 174 -0.50 -14.32 2.38
N ALA A 175 -1.66 -14.45 1.72
CA ALA A 175 -2.61 -13.37 1.37
C ALA A 175 -1.98 -12.14 0.66
N ASN A 176 -0.75 -12.29 0.19
CA ASN A 176 0.07 -11.25 -0.43
C ASN A 176 1.01 -11.91 -1.46
N PRO A 177 0.97 -11.48 -2.73
CA PRO A 177 1.83 -12.02 -3.78
C PRO A 177 3.33 -11.99 -3.46
N THR A 178 3.82 -10.93 -2.81
CA THR A 178 5.25 -10.81 -2.46
C THR A 178 5.67 -11.83 -1.41
N VAL A 179 4.79 -12.15 -0.46
CA VAL A 179 5.03 -13.18 0.56
C VAL A 179 5.02 -14.58 -0.07
N SER A 180 4.09 -14.87 -0.98
CA SER A 180 4.07 -16.17 -1.70
C SER A 180 5.29 -16.36 -2.61
N LEU A 181 5.78 -15.27 -3.22
CA LEU A 181 7.04 -15.29 -3.96
C LEU A 181 8.25 -15.45 -3.03
N GLN A 182 8.23 -14.85 -1.84
CA GLN A 182 9.26 -15.07 -0.83
C GLN A 182 9.37 -16.56 -0.47
N GLU A 183 8.25 -17.21 -0.14
CA GLU A 183 8.22 -18.65 0.17
C GLU A 183 8.76 -19.50 -0.99
N PHE A 184 8.42 -19.13 -2.24
CA PHE A 184 8.98 -19.79 -3.43
C PHE A 184 10.50 -19.64 -3.49
N LEU A 185 11.02 -18.41 -3.39
CA LEU A 185 12.45 -18.11 -3.46
C LEU A 185 13.25 -18.80 -2.34
N LEU A 186 12.62 -19.07 -1.20
CA LEU A 186 13.17 -19.78 -0.06
C LEU A 186 13.02 -21.30 -0.11
N LEU A 187 12.55 -21.87 -1.22
CA LEU A 187 12.29 -23.32 -1.39
C LEU A 187 11.20 -23.88 -0.47
N GLU A 188 10.36 -23.03 0.13
CA GLU A 188 9.25 -23.43 1.01
C GLU A 188 7.97 -23.76 0.23
N SER A 189 7.89 -23.32 -1.02
CA SER A 189 6.77 -23.60 -1.93
C SER A 189 7.28 -24.02 -3.32
N SER A 190 6.53 -24.91 -3.98
CA SER A 190 6.76 -25.31 -5.38
C SER A 190 6.21 -24.26 -6.34
N LEU A 191 6.65 -24.29 -7.62
CA LEU A 191 6.16 -23.33 -8.62
C LEU A 191 4.64 -23.44 -8.83
N ALA A 192 4.13 -24.67 -8.93
CA ALA A 192 2.70 -24.92 -9.11
C ALA A 192 1.89 -24.46 -7.89
N ALA A 193 2.37 -24.72 -6.67
CA ALA A 193 1.73 -24.26 -5.44
C ALA A 193 1.70 -22.72 -5.40
N THR A 194 2.83 -22.06 -5.67
CA THR A 194 2.89 -20.59 -5.70
C THR A 194 1.98 -20.00 -6.78
N GLY A 195 1.92 -20.58 -7.97
CA GLY A 195 0.97 -20.18 -9.01
C GLY A 195 -0.49 -20.29 -8.54
N ALA A 196 -0.84 -21.41 -7.90
CA ALA A 196 -2.16 -21.61 -7.31
C ALA A 196 -2.48 -20.57 -6.22
N LYS A 197 -1.51 -20.26 -5.34
CA LYS A 197 -1.66 -19.21 -4.33
C LYS A 197 -1.94 -17.84 -4.95
N LEU A 198 -1.15 -17.44 -5.94
CA LEU A 198 -1.30 -16.13 -6.61
C LEU A 198 -2.68 -16.00 -7.28
N LEU A 199 -3.14 -17.06 -7.94
CA LEU A 199 -4.48 -17.11 -8.53
C LEU A 199 -5.56 -16.99 -7.46
N ALA A 200 -5.45 -17.76 -6.37
CA ALA A 200 -6.42 -17.71 -5.28
C ALA A 200 -6.46 -16.35 -4.58
N GLN A 201 -5.30 -15.69 -4.41
CA GLN A 201 -5.20 -14.34 -3.86
C GLN A 201 -5.88 -13.31 -4.76
N GLY A 202 -5.64 -13.39 -6.08
CA GLY A 202 -6.29 -12.53 -7.07
C GLY A 202 -7.81 -12.70 -7.08
N VAL A 203 -8.29 -13.95 -7.13
CA VAL A 203 -9.72 -14.26 -7.08
C VAL A 203 -10.35 -13.83 -5.75
N GLY A 204 -9.66 -14.06 -4.62
CA GLY A 204 -10.11 -13.64 -3.30
C GLY A 204 -10.22 -12.13 -3.18
N ALA A 205 -9.19 -11.39 -3.59
CA ALA A 205 -9.20 -9.93 -3.58
C ALA A 205 -10.26 -9.35 -4.54
N GLY A 206 -10.40 -9.89 -5.75
CA GLY A 206 -11.42 -9.46 -6.70
C GLY A 206 -12.86 -9.73 -6.20
N THR A 207 -13.08 -10.89 -5.57
CA THR A 207 -14.38 -11.22 -4.95
C THR A 207 -14.65 -10.29 -3.76
N GLY A 208 -13.62 -10.00 -2.95
CA GLY A 208 -13.72 -9.06 -1.82
C GLY A 208 -14.10 -7.65 -2.27
N TRP A 209 -13.47 -7.16 -3.33
CA TRP A 209 -13.85 -5.89 -3.94
C TRP A 209 -15.30 -5.88 -4.41
N ALA A 210 -15.72 -6.90 -5.16
CA ALA A 210 -17.09 -6.98 -5.70
C ALA A 210 -18.15 -7.04 -4.58
N LEU A 211 -17.94 -7.86 -3.55
CA LEU A 211 -18.88 -7.98 -2.43
C LEU A 211 -18.88 -6.75 -1.53
N THR A 212 -17.74 -6.06 -1.37
CA THR A 212 -17.72 -4.78 -0.64
C THR A 212 -18.53 -3.72 -1.39
N ARG A 213 -18.40 -3.63 -2.72
CA ARG A 213 -19.20 -2.71 -3.55
C ARG A 213 -20.69 -3.02 -3.46
N LEU A 214 -21.06 -4.30 -3.49
CA LEU A 214 -22.44 -4.72 -3.28
C LEU A 214 -22.94 -4.33 -1.88
N TYR A 215 -22.13 -4.55 -0.85
CA TYR A 215 -22.47 -4.15 0.52
C TYR A 215 -22.68 -2.64 0.65
N TRP A 216 -21.81 -1.82 0.05
CA TRP A 216 -21.97 -0.36 0.02
C TRP A 216 -23.23 0.10 -0.72
N SER A 217 -23.65 -0.62 -1.77
CA SER A 217 -24.89 -0.31 -2.49
C SER A 217 -26.17 -0.58 -1.70
N TRP A 218 -26.10 -1.26 -0.55
CA TRP A 218 -27.23 -1.37 0.36
C TRP A 218 -27.45 -0.10 1.19
N GLU A 219 -26.50 0.84 1.16
CA GLU A 219 -26.63 2.19 1.72
C GLU A 219 -27.10 2.19 3.18
N LEU A 220 -26.62 1.21 3.96
CA LEU A 220 -27.02 0.99 5.35
C LEU A 220 -26.70 2.18 6.26
N THR A 221 -25.74 3.01 5.86
CA THR A 221 -25.32 4.22 6.57
C THR A 221 -25.10 5.37 5.58
N GLN A 222 -25.09 6.60 6.10
CA GLN A 222 -24.73 7.77 5.30
C GLN A 222 -23.32 7.68 4.73
N LEU A 223 -22.39 7.01 5.42
CA LEU A 223 -21.04 6.78 4.91
C LEU A 223 -21.05 5.86 3.68
N HIS A 224 -21.83 4.78 3.72
CA HIS A 224 -22.01 3.88 2.58
C HIS A 224 -22.70 4.57 1.40
N PHE A 225 -23.70 5.42 1.68
CA PHE A 225 -24.35 6.25 0.66
C PHE A 225 -23.35 7.20 -0.03
N ILE A 226 -22.58 7.98 0.74
CA ILE A 226 -21.56 8.88 0.19
C ILE A 226 -20.51 8.09 -0.58
N GLN A 227 -20.04 6.96 -0.04
CA GLN A 227 -19.08 6.08 -0.72
C GLN A 227 -19.60 5.59 -2.08
N ASN A 228 -20.89 5.21 -2.14
CA ASN A 228 -21.51 4.75 -3.38
C ASN A 228 -21.61 5.89 -4.42
N LEU A 229 -21.91 7.11 -3.97
CA LEU A 229 -21.96 8.31 -4.82
C LEU A 229 -20.60 8.68 -5.43
N ILE A 230 -19.52 8.60 -4.65
CA ILE A 230 -18.17 9.00 -5.10
C ILE A 230 -17.39 7.89 -5.80
N ALA A 231 -17.79 6.62 -5.62
CA ALA A 231 -17.07 5.46 -6.16
C ALA A 231 -16.82 5.50 -7.70
N PRO A 232 -17.70 6.06 -8.55
CA PRO A 232 -17.43 6.20 -9.99
C PRO A 232 -16.27 7.15 -10.30
N GLU A 233 -16.05 8.15 -9.46
CA GLU A 233 -15.07 9.23 -9.66
C GLU A 233 -13.80 9.00 -8.82
N CYS A 234 -13.45 7.74 -8.55
CA CYS A 234 -12.29 7.45 -7.70
C CYS A 234 -10.96 7.86 -8.38
N SER A 235 -10.08 8.47 -7.58
CA SER A 235 -8.75 8.91 -8.00
C SER A 235 -7.67 7.93 -7.53
N SER A 236 -6.54 7.90 -8.26
CA SER A 236 -5.36 7.13 -7.91
C SER A 236 -4.87 7.48 -6.51
N SER A 237 -4.41 6.48 -5.76
CA SER A 237 -3.79 6.66 -4.44
C SER A 237 -2.32 7.08 -4.52
N ILE A 238 -1.78 7.31 -5.73
CA ILE A 238 -0.42 7.80 -5.94
C ILE A 238 -0.46 9.34 -5.94
N HIS A 239 -0.10 9.96 -4.81
CA HIS A 239 -0.16 11.41 -4.62
C HIS A 239 1.22 12.10 -4.69
N THR A 240 2.26 11.36 -5.09
CA THR A 240 3.65 11.85 -5.15
C THR A 240 4.33 11.45 -6.46
N SER A 241 5.55 11.94 -6.68
CA SER A 241 6.34 11.57 -7.85
C SER A 241 6.54 10.06 -7.94
N LEU A 242 6.50 9.53 -9.16
CA LEU A 242 6.59 8.10 -9.44
C LEU A 242 7.78 7.37 -8.77
N PRO A 243 9.04 7.85 -8.86
CA PRO A 243 10.16 7.17 -8.19
C PRO A 243 10.04 7.21 -6.66
N HIS A 244 9.50 8.29 -6.11
CA HIS A 244 9.28 8.41 -4.66
C HIS A 244 8.19 7.45 -4.18
N ALA A 245 7.08 7.34 -4.90
CA ALA A 245 6.01 6.38 -4.60
C ALA A 245 6.52 4.93 -4.63
N ALA A 246 7.27 4.56 -5.68
CA ALA A 246 7.85 3.22 -5.79
C ALA A 246 8.85 2.93 -4.67
N PHE A 247 9.66 3.93 -4.28
CA PHE A 247 10.57 3.81 -3.14
C PHE A 247 9.84 3.63 -1.80
N LEU A 248 8.73 4.34 -1.58
CA LEU A 248 7.91 4.21 -0.36
C LEU A 248 7.27 2.82 -0.24
N GLU A 249 6.60 2.35 -1.29
CA GLU A 249 6.01 1.00 -1.34
C GLU A 249 7.08 -0.10 -1.20
N GLY A 250 8.23 0.10 -1.85
CA GLY A 250 9.38 -0.79 -1.71
C GLY A 250 9.96 -0.80 -0.29
N SER A 251 10.08 0.35 0.36
CA SER A 251 10.59 0.47 1.74
C SER A 251 9.62 -0.16 2.75
N CYS A 252 8.31 0.06 2.58
CA CYS A 252 7.28 -0.58 3.39
C CYS A 252 7.31 -2.10 3.24
N SER A 253 7.37 -2.59 2.00
CA SER A 253 7.51 -4.03 1.72
C SER A 253 8.80 -4.60 2.29
N PHE A 254 9.94 -3.90 2.16
CA PHE A 254 11.22 -4.31 2.73
C PHE A 254 11.13 -4.51 4.25
N LEU A 255 10.60 -3.53 4.97
CA LEU A 255 10.47 -3.61 6.43
C LEU A 255 9.50 -4.73 6.83
N LEU A 256 8.35 -4.86 6.14
CA LEU A 256 7.40 -5.94 6.40
C LEU A 256 8.06 -7.32 6.25
N HIS A 257 8.75 -7.56 5.13
CA HIS A 257 9.40 -8.85 4.87
C HIS A 257 10.55 -9.13 5.83
N LEU A 258 11.33 -8.11 6.19
CA LEU A 258 12.41 -8.25 7.17
C LEU A 258 11.86 -8.67 8.55
N ILE A 259 10.76 -8.04 9.01
CA ILE A 259 10.10 -8.41 10.27
C ILE A 259 9.47 -9.80 10.18
N LEU A 260 8.82 -10.14 9.06
CA LEU A 260 8.28 -11.49 8.83
C LEU A 260 9.37 -12.57 8.94
N LEU A 261 10.56 -12.32 8.37
CA LEU A 261 11.69 -13.24 8.45
C LEU A 261 12.26 -13.32 9.87
N LYS A 262 12.45 -12.18 10.54
CA LYS A 262 12.97 -12.10 11.93
C LYS A 262 12.06 -12.81 12.93
N LEU A 263 10.74 -12.66 12.77
CA LEU A 263 9.75 -13.20 13.69
C LEU A 263 9.17 -14.54 13.25
N ARG A 264 9.70 -15.16 12.18
CA ARG A 264 9.18 -16.42 11.62
C ARG A 264 9.09 -17.54 12.66
N GLN A 265 10.09 -17.65 13.52
CA GLN A 265 10.20 -18.68 14.57
C GLN A 265 9.71 -18.19 15.94
N SER A 266 9.23 -16.95 16.04
CA SER A 266 8.75 -16.38 17.28
C SER A 266 7.33 -16.86 17.61
N HIS A 267 7.01 -16.92 18.91
CA HIS A 267 5.68 -17.31 19.37
C HIS A 267 4.60 -16.34 18.84
N PRO A 268 3.40 -16.82 18.45
CA PRO A 268 2.33 -15.98 17.91
C PRO A 268 1.95 -14.77 18.78
N LEU A 269 2.03 -14.92 20.11
CA LEU A 269 1.75 -13.84 21.07
C LEU A 269 2.63 -12.59 20.87
N TYR A 270 3.86 -12.76 20.37
CA TYR A 270 4.74 -11.63 20.06
C TYR A 270 4.69 -11.28 18.57
N ARG A 271 4.64 -12.29 17.71
CA ARG A 271 4.66 -12.12 16.26
C ARG A 271 3.46 -11.32 15.75
N VAL A 272 2.26 -11.64 16.21
CA VAL A 272 1.01 -10.99 15.74
C VAL A 272 0.98 -9.50 16.07
N PRO A 273 1.14 -9.05 17.34
CA PRO A 273 1.12 -7.63 17.65
C PRO A 273 2.29 -6.85 17.02
N ALA A 274 3.47 -7.46 16.89
CA ALA A 274 4.61 -6.81 16.23
C ALA A 274 4.35 -6.56 14.73
N LEU A 275 3.77 -7.54 14.02
CA LEU A 275 3.37 -7.35 12.63
C LEU A 275 2.22 -6.34 12.49
N ALA A 276 1.23 -6.38 13.38
CA ALA A 276 0.13 -5.43 13.38
C ALA A 276 0.61 -3.99 13.62
N ALA A 277 1.51 -3.78 14.59
CA ALA A 277 2.14 -2.49 14.84
C ALA A 277 2.96 -2.02 13.63
N THR A 278 3.72 -2.93 13.00
CA THR A 278 4.51 -2.62 11.80
C THR A 278 3.62 -2.16 10.65
N VAL A 279 2.57 -2.91 10.33
CA VAL A 279 1.59 -2.55 9.28
C VAL A 279 0.93 -1.21 9.58
N THR A 280 0.52 -0.99 10.83
CA THR A 280 -0.12 0.26 11.26
C THR A 280 0.82 1.45 11.11
N PHE A 281 2.06 1.33 11.59
CA PHE A 281 3.07 2.38 11.49
C PHE A 281 3.42 2.71 10.04
N LEU A 282 3.64 1.69 9.20
CA LEU A 282 3.94 1.89 7.78
C LEU A 282 2.76 2.55 7.05
N THR A 283 1.53 2.14 7.38
CA THR A 283 0.32 2.75 6.80
C THR A 283 0.15 4.19 7.23
N TYR A 284 0.40 4.51 8.49
CA TYR A 284 0.42 5.90 8.97
C TYR A 284 1.47 6.75 8.23
N ALA A 285 2.68 6.22 8.05
CA ALA A 285 3.80 6.96 7.46
C ALA A 285 3.67 7.15 5.94
N ALA A 286 3.25 6.11 5.21
CA ALA A 286 3.21 6.10 3.74
C ALA A 286 1.81 6.28 3.15
N GLY A 287 0.75 6.14 3.97
CA GLY A 287 -0.65 6.20 3.55
C GLY A 287 -1.01 7.46 2.76
N PRO A 288 -0.64 8.67 3.21
CA PRO A 288 -0.92 9.90 2.48
C PRO A 288 -0.28 9.99 1.08
N TYR A 289 0.73 9.17 0.78
CA TYR A 289 1.49 9.25 -0.47
C TYR A 289 1.11 8.17 -1.48
N THR A 290 0.87 6.94 -1.01
CA THR A 290 0.62 5.78 -1.89
C THR A 290 -0.58 4.93 -1.45
N GLY A 291 -1.22 5.25 -0.32
CA GLY A 291 -2.16 4.37 0.36
C GLY A 291 -1.51 3.23 1.15
N ALA A 292 -0.18 3.06 1.06
CA ALA A 292 0.63 2.07 1.78
C ALA A 292 0.08 0.64 1.68
N PHE A 293 0.01 0.11 0.46
CA PHE A 293 -0.57 -1.22 0.26
C PHE A 293 0.44 -2.35 0.48
N PHE A 294 1.67 -2.20 -0.04
CA PHE A 294 2.78 -3.16 -0.03
C PHE A 294 2.37 -4.63 -0.30
N ASN A 295 1.26 -4.78 -1.02
CA ASN A 295 0.57 -6.01 -1.37
C ASN A 295 -0.05 -5.81 -2.76
N PRO A 296 0.57 -6.35 -3.82
CA PRO A 296 0.12 -6.09 -5.19
C PRO A 296 -1.33 -6.51 -5.47
N ALA A 297 -1.81 -7.62 -4.87
CA ALA A 297 -3.18 -8.09 -5.06
C ALA A 297 -4.20 -7.14 -4.40
N LEU A 298 -3.89 -6.69 -3.18
CA LEU A 298 -4.73 -5.76 -2.43
C LEU A 298 -4.78 -4.38 -3.12
N ALA A 299 -3.62 -3.86 -3.52
CA ALA A 299 -3.54 -2.63 -4.29
C ALA A 299 -4.39 -2.72 -5.56
N THR A 300 -4.30 -3.85 -6.28
CA THR A 300 -5.02 -4.04 -7.55
C THR A 300 -6.52 -4.00 -7.33
N ALA A 301 -7.02 -4.71 -6.32
CA ALA A 301 -8.44 -4.71 -5.99
C ALA A 301 -8.94 -3.34 -5.51
N ALA A 302 -8.12 -2.58 -4.78
CA ALA A 302 -8.53 -1.32 -4.18
C ALA A 302 -8.47 -0.12 -5.14
N THR A 303 -7.47 -0.06 -6.04
CA THR A 303 -7.15 1.19 -6.73
C THR A 303 -6.97 1.07 -8.24
N PHE A 304 -6.81 -0.13 -8.81
CA PHE A 304 -6.51 -0.27 -10.25
C PHE A 304 -7.62 0.27 -11.16
N HIS A 305 -8.87 0.22 -10.72
CA HIS A 305 -10.01 0.78 -11.44
C HIS A 305 -10.13 2.32 -11.37
N CYS A 306 -9.29 2.98 -10.57
CA CYS A 306 -9.36 4.42 -10.37
C CYS A 306 -8.59 5.20 -11.44
N SER A 307 -9.06 6.40 -11.74
CA SER A 307 -8.44 7.29 -12.72
C SER A 307 -7.21 8.01 -12.13
N GLY A 308 -6.30 8.51 -12.99
CA GLY A 308 -5.21 9.39 -12.55
C GLY A 308 -3.80 8.78 -12.51
N SER A 309 -3.64 7.49 -12.79
CA SER A 309 -2.31 6.88 -12.99
C SER A 309 -2.28 6.01 -14.24
N SER A 310 -1.19 6.11 -15.02
CA SER A 310 -0.99 5.21 -16.17
C SER A 310 -0.72 3.78 -15.70
N PHE A 311 -1.03 2.79 -16.55
CA PHE A 311 -0.76 1.38 -16.26
C PHE A 311 0.70 1.13 -15.84
N TRP A 312 1.66 1.75 -16.53
CA TRP A 312 3.08 1.57 -16.22
C TRP A 312 3.48 2.22 -14.89
N ALA A 313 2.93 3.39 -14.55
CA ALA A 313 3.14 4.00 -13.25
C ALA A 313 2.65 3.08 -12.12
N TYR A 314 1.47 2.48 -12.32
CA TYR A 314 0.88 1.53 -11.39
C TYR A 314 1.76 0.29 -11.17
N ILE A 315 2.24 -0.32 -12.25
CA ILE A 315 3.13 -1.50 -12.18
C ILE A 315 4.44 -1.15 -11.46
N GLN A 316 5.02 0.02 -11.71
CA GLN A 316 6.25 0.43 -11.03
C GLN A 316 6.04 0.60 -9.51
N VAL A 317 4.95 1.22 -9.09
CA VAL A 317 4.68 1.52 -7.68
C VAL A 317 4.21 0.29 -6.92
N TYR A 318 3.14 -0.37 -7.36
CA TYR A 318 2.46 -1.40 -6.57
C TYR A 318 2.91 -2.83 -6.86
N TRP A 319 3.67 -3.07 -7.94
CA TRP A 319 4.25 -4.37 -8.24
C TRP A 319 5.77 -4.36 -8.08
N LEU A 320 6.49 -3.56 -8.87
CA LEU A 320 7.95 -3.56 -8.85
C LEU A 320 8.53 -3.05 -7.52
N GLY A 321 7.97 -1.99 -6.94
CA GLY A 321 8.36 -1.49 -5.62
C GLY A 321 8.30 -2.59 -4.55
N PRO A 322 7.13 -3.18 -4.25
CA PRO A 322 7.01 -4.24 -3.26
C PRO A 322 7.87 -5.48 -3.55
N LEU A 323 8.04 -5.86 -4.82
CA LEU A 323 8.93 -6.97 -5.20
C LEU A 323 10.39 -6.64 -4.90
N ALA A 324 10.86 -5.44 -5.25
CA ALA A 324 12.22 -4.99 -4.96
C ALA A 324 12.49 -4.94 -3.45
N GLY A 325 11.51 -4.45 -2.66
CA GLY A 325 11.59 -4.45 -1.21
C GLY A 325 11.73 -5.84 -0.60
N MET A 326 10.92 -6.79 -1.05
CA MET A 326 11.00 -8.19 -0.62
C MET A 326 12.36 -8.83 -0.96
N LEU A 327 12.86 -8.61 -2.18
CA LEU A 327 14.18 -9.11 -2.60
C LEU A 327 15.31 -8.51 -1.75
N ALA A 328 15.26 -7.20 -1.47
CA ALA A 328 16.23 -6.54 -0.61
C ALA A 328 16.20 -7.11 0.82
N ALA A 329 15.01 -7.41 1.36
CA ALA A 329 14.85 -8.01 2.69
C ALA A 329 15.44 -9.42 2.75
N LEU A 330 15.19 -10.24 1.72
CA LEU A 330 15.77 -11.58 1.59
C LEU A 330 17.31 -11.53 1.53
N LEU A 331 17.84 -10.64 0.67
CA LEU A 331 19.29 -10.46 0.54
C LEU A 331 19.90 -10.02 1.87
N LEU A 332 19.30 -9.05 2.56
CA LEU A 332 19.82 -8.59 3.85
C LEU A 332 19.74 -9.67 4.94
N PHE A 333 18.65 -10.44 4.98
CA PHE A 333 18.44 -11.42 6.06
C PHE A 333 19.25 -12.70 5.89
N GLN A 334 19.29 -13.27 4.67
CA GLN A 334 19.98 -14.54 4.41
C GLN A 334 21.37 -14.35 3.79
N GLY A 335 21.60 -13.23 3.10
CA GLY A 335 22.79 -12.99 2.31
C GLY A 335 22.86 -13.79 1.00
N ASN A 336 21.99 -14.78 0.81
CA ASN A 336 21.79 -15.52 -0.43
C ASN A 336 20.29 -15.70 -0.72
N ILE A 337 19.95 -16.07 -1.95
CA ILE A 337 18.57 -16.41 -2.33
C ILE A 337 18.65 -17.83 -2.92
N PRO A 338 18.24 -18.88 -2.19
CA PRO A 338 18.51 -20.27 -2.56
C PRO A 338 18.20 -20.64 -4.01
N ARG A 339 17.11 -20.09 -4.59
CA ARG A 339 16.73 -20.33 -5.99
C ARG A 339 17.46 -19.50 -7.04
N LEU A 340 18.07 -18.37 -6.68
CA LEU A 340 18.76 -17.48 -7.63
C LEU A 340 20.28 -17.57 -7.49
N PHE A 341 20.79 -17.46 -6.26
CA PHE A 341 22.21 -17.46 -5.95
C PHE A 341 22.44 -18.29 -4.69
N GLN A 342 23.15 -19.42 -4.81
CA GLN A 342 23.52 -20.23 -3.65
C GLN A 342 24.65 -19.60 -2.82
N LYS A 343 25.52 -18.82 -3.47
CA LYS A 343 26.63 -18.13 -2.81
C LYS A 343 26.12 -16.91 -2.05
N ASN A 344 26.62 -16.73 -0.82
CA ASN A 344 26.31 -15.56 -0.01
C ASN A 344 26.97 -14.31 -0.62
N LEU A 345 26.13 -13.39 -1.11
CA LEU A 345 26.54 -12.18 -1.80
C LEU A 345 27.00 -11.09 -0.81
N LEU A 346 26.39 -11.02 0.38
CA LEU A 346 26.71 -10.00 1.38
C LEU A 346 27.74 -10.48 2.41
N TYR A 347 27.64 -11.74 2.83
CA TYR A 347 28.50 -12.36 3.83
C TYR A 347 29.46 -13.34 3.16
N SER A 348 30.30 -12.83 2.24
CA SER A 348 31.42 -13.63 1.73
C SER A 348 32.45 -13.83 2.84
N GLN A 349 32.58 -15.05 3.35
CA GLN A 349 33.70 -15.40 4.22
C GLN A 349 35.01 -15.26 3.43
N LYS A 350 35.71 -14.15 3.61
CA LYS A 350 37.14 -14.10 3.29
C LYS A 350 37.82 -15.18 4.13
N SER A 351 38.26 -16.28 3.51
CA SER A 351 39.00 -17.34 4.20
C SER A 351 40.27 -16.72 4.82
N LYS A 352 40.23 -16.40 6.12
CA LYS A 352 41.37 -15.84 6.86
C LYS A 352 42.40 -16.89 7.28
N TYR A 353 42.43 -18.04 6.62
CA TYR A 353 43.52 -19.02 6.73
C TYR A 353 43.98 -19.44 5.33
N LYS A 354 44.88 -18.64 4.74
CA LYS A 354 45.90 -19.21 3.85
C LYS A 354 46.78 -20.07 4.74
N VAL A 355 46.56 -21.38 4.75
CA VAL A 355 47.54 -22.34 5.27
C VAL A 355 48.86 -22.04 4.55
N PRO A 356 49.96 -21.71 5.25
CA PRO A 356 51.25 -21.57 4.60
C PRO A 356 51.59 -22.92 3.97
N LYS A 357 51.75 -22.96 2.64
CA LYS A 357 52.41 -24.10 1.99
C LYS A 357 53.81 -24.19 2.60
N ALA A 358 54.00 -25.14 3.51
CA ALA A 358 55.32 -25.54 3.96
C ALA A 358 56.10 -25.97 2.72
N LYS A 359 57.11 -25.18 2.37
CA LYS A 359 58.03 -25.42 1.29
C LYS A 359 58.97 -26.52 1.79
N VAL A 360 58.68 -27.78 1.49
CA VAL A 360 59.64 -28.88 1.70
C VAL A 360 60.73 -28.69 0.65
N THR A 361 61.84 -28.10 1.08
CA THR A 361 63.07 -27.99 0.31
C THR A 361 63.68 -29.40 0.21
N ALA A 362 63.43 -30.10 -0.89
CA ALA A 362 64.27 -31.23 -1.28
C ALA A 362 65.46 -30.64 -2.04
N GLN A 363 66.61 -30.56 -1.37
CA GLN A 363 67.90 -30.36 -2.04
C GLN A 363 68.22 -31.62 -2.86
N ALA A 364 68.69 -31.38 -4.07
CA ALA A 364 69.02 -32.38 -5.07
C ALA A 364 70.47 -32.85 -4.95
N GLU A 365 70.67 -34.17 -5.05
CA GLU A 365 71.86 -34.87 -5.58
C GLU A 365 71.54 -36.37 -5.49
N GLY A 366 71.73 -37.25 -6.46
CA GLY A 366 72.32 -37.24 -7.79
C GLY A 366 72.41 -38.72 -8.23
N ASP A 367 72.28 -38.94 -9.54
CA ASP A 367 72.81 -40.07 -10.32
C ASP A 367 72.08 -41.45 -10.41
N LYS A 368 71.41 -41.58 -11.58
CA LYS A 368 71.36 -42.70 -12.57
C LYS A 368 70.69 -44.07 -12.32
N PRO A 369 70.23 -44.75 -13.41
CA PRO A 369 69.30 -45.88 -13.38
C PRO A 369 69.90 -47.22 -13.88
N GLN A 370 69.49 -48.38 -13.34
CA GLN A 370 69.22 -49.64 -14.09
C GLN A 370 68.92 -50.90 -13.23
N LYS A 371 67.88 -51.65 -13.69
CA LYS A 371 67.72 -53.13 -13.85
C LYS A 371 67.97 -54.15 -12.70
N LYS A 372 66.88 -54.93 -12.45
CA LYS A 372 66.73 -56.41 -12.33
C LYS A 372 67.68 -57.26 -11.42
N ARG A 373 67.09 -57.92 -10.41
CA ARG A 373 67.13 -59.40 -10.07
C ARG A 373 66.41 -59.60 -8.70
N LYS A 374 65.33 -60.38 -8.56
CA LYS A 374 65.09 -61.85 -8.52
C LYS A 374 65.63 -62.56 -7.24
N GLY A 375 64.71 -63.14 -6.45
CA GLY A 375 64.89 -64.19 -5.41
C GLY A 375 64.78 -63.68 -3.96
N GLY A 376 64.09 -64.29 -2.98
CA GLY A 376 63.31 -65.53 -2.84
C GLY A 376 62.47 -65.44 -1.53
N LYS A 377 61.22 -65.93 -1.50
CA LYS A 377 60.77 -67.21 -0.91
C LYS A 377 60.98 -67.38 0.62
N SER A 378 59.90 -67.34 1.41
CA SER A 378 59.49 -68.44 2.33
C SER A 378 58.18 -68.12 3.06
N ASN A 379 57.42 -69.19 3.32
CA ASN A 379 56.04 -69.28 3.80
C ASN A 379 55.94 -69.22 5.34
N ALA A 380 54.75 -68.93 5.87
CA ALA A 380 54.09 -69.75 6.89
C ALA A 380 52.58 -69.42 7.00
N GLU A 381 51.83 -70.47 7.32
CA GLU A 381 50.39 -70.77 7.18
C GLU A 381 49.41 -70.13 8.21
N PRO A 382 48.09 -70.40 8.07
CA PRO A 382 46.97 -69.63 8.65
C PRO A 382 46.21 -70.40 9.76
N ARG A 383 45.14 -69.78 10.28
CA ARG A 383 43.88 -70.32 10.86
C ARG A 383 43.33 -69.26 11.83
N ALA A 384 42.03 -69.03 12.00
CA ALA A 384 40.81 -69.63 11.46
C ALA A 384 39.72 -68.54 11.43
#